data_AF-A0A0N4Z4X3-F1
#
_entry.id   AF-A0A0N4Z4X3-F1
#
_cell.length_a   1.000
_cell.length_b   1.000
_cell.length_c   1.000
_cell.angle_alpha   90.00
_cell.angle_beta   90.00
_cell.angle_gamma   90.00
#
_symmetry.space_group_name_H-M   'P 1'
#
loop_
_entity.id
_entity.type
_entity.pdbx_description
1 polymer ?
#
loop_
_entity_poly.entity_id
_entity_poly.type
_entity_poly.pdbx_seq_one_letter_code
_entity_poly.pdbx_strand_id
1 'polypeptide(L)'
;MMSENSPEKYKIPDSLRPLLEALARETIRAQPDDVISFGKLFFDILSFHQKDSDKCVIGDNISYDMFRMDLQQRYKNMSSKENIMRSASPEDIAATKIQAAFRGHQVRMHPEKYGIDAELVRRRSSDRLASLDFKKDQKRHSIGGYSLEHSQTPEDRAATKIQAEIRGFLARKNVQAMREQNDNAATKIQAHVRGFLARKRLGKEGLISPSRSHSSLQSHRSDDN
;
A
#
# COMPACT_ATOMS: atom_id res chain seq x y z
N MET A 1 63.60 7.08 -36.49
CA MET A 1 62.75 7.25 -35.29
C MET A 1 62.03 5.94 -35.05
N MET A 2 62.48 5.18 -34.06
CA MET A 2 61.88 3.90 -33.68
C MET A 2 60.76 4.17 -32.69
N SER A 3 59.52 3.78 -33.04
CA SER A 3 58.41 3.76 -32.11
C SER A 3 58.52 2.50 -31.27
N GLU A 4 58.68 2.66 -29.96
CA GLU A 4 58.82 1.58 -29.01
C GLU A 4 57.59 0.67 -29.01
N ASN A 5 57.81 -0.61 -29.33
CA ASN A 5 56.87 -1.69 -29.06
C ASN A 5 56.87 -1.94 -27.55
N SER A 6 55.85 -1.45 -26.86
CA SER A 6 55.60 -1.80 -25.46
C SER A 6 55.14 -3.26 -25.37
N PRO A 7 55.74 -4.12 -24.53
CA PRO A 7 55.34 -5.52 -24.41
C PRO A 7 53.95 -5.61 -23.78
N GLU A 8 53.06 -6.42 -24.36
CA GLU A 8 51.70 -6.67 -23.86
C GLU A 8 51.73 -7.22 -22.42
N LYS A 9 51.65 -6.33 -21.43
CA LYS A 9 51.64 -6.68 -20.01
C LYS A 9 50.35 -7.39 -19.57
N TYR A 10 49.30 -7.31 -20.38
CA TYR A 10 47.97 -7.84 -20.07
C TYR A 10 47.51 -8.79 -21.18
N LYS A 11 47.28 -10.06 -20.84
CA LYS A 11 46.69 -11.04 -21.75
C LYS A 11 45.17 -10.82 -21.78
N ILE A 12 44.63 -10.49 -22.95
CA ILE A 12 43.20 -10.35 -23.16
C ILE A 12 42.66 -11.69 -23.67
N PRO A 13 41.64 -12.29 -23.03
CA PRO A 13 41.00 -13.49 -23.55
C PRO A 13 40.32 -13.23 -24.90
N ASP A 14 40.52 -14.12 -25.87
CA ASP A 14 39.93 -14.00 -27.22
C ASP A 14 38.40 -13.95 -27.19
N SER A 15 37.78 -14.56 -26.16
CA SER A 15 36.33 -14.57 -25.96
C SER A 15 35.75 -13.27 -25.40
N LEU A 16 36.59 -12.38 -24.86
CA LEU A 16 36.11 -11.16 -24.21
C LEU A 16 35.48 -10.18 -25.21
N ARG A 17 36.10 -10.05 -26.39
CA ARG A 17 35.64 -9.11 -27.41
C ARG A 17 34.24 -9.48 -27.95
N PRO A 18 33.98 -10.72 -28.40
CA PRO A 18 32.64 -11.15 -28.82
C PRO A 18 31.59 -10.99 -27.71
N LEU A 19 31.95 -11.26 -26.46
CA LEU A 19 31.07 -11.11 -25.30
C LEU A 19 30.62 -9.67 -25.09
N LEU A 20 31.57 -8.73 -25.07
CA LEU A 20 31.26 -7.32 -24.88
C LEU A 20 30.49 -6.75 -26.06
N GLU A 21 30.79 -7.21 -27.28
CA GLU A 21 30.04 -6.84 -28.47
C GLU A 21 28.58 -7.33 -28.39
N ALA A 22 28.35 -8.56 -27.93
CA ALA A 22 27.00 -9.09 -27.73
C ALA A 22 26.22 -8.32 -26.67
N LEU A 23 26.85 -7.96 -25.55
CA LEU A 23 26.24 -7.13 -24.51
C LEU A 23 25.86 -5.76 -25.09
N ALA A 24 26.79 -5.09 -25.78
CA ALA A 24 26.55 -3.79 -26.38
C ALA A 24 25.40 -3.82 -27.41
N ARG A 25 25.39 -4.84 -28.29
CA ARG A 25 24.32 -5.05 -29.27
C ARG A 25 22.95 -5.17 -28.61
N GLU A 26 22.84 -5.97 -27.55
CA GLU A 26 21.55 -6.17 -26.88
C GLU A 26 21.15 -4.98 -26.00
N THR A 27 22.09 -4.24 -25.40
CA THR A 27 21.79 -2.97 -24.73
C THR A 27 21.23 -1.93 -25.69
N ILE A 28 21.86 -1.76 -26.87
CA ILE A 28 21.37 -0.83 -27.90
C ILE A 28 19.98 -1.24 -28.40
N ARG A 29 19.73 -2.55 -28.51
CA ARG A 29 18.45 -3.08 -28.96
C ARG A 29 17.32 -2.89 -27.95
N ALA A 30 17.58 -3.17 -26.68
CA ALA A 30 16.57 -3.13 -25.63
C ALA A 30 16.35 -1.72 -25.06
N GLN A 31 17.30 -0.80 -25.28
CA GLN A 31 17.31 0.57 -24.75
C GLN A 31 16.85 0.64 -23.29
N PRO A 32 17.52 -0.05 -22.35
CA PRO A 32 17.07 -0.11 -20.97
C PRO A 32 17.29 1.21 -20.23
N ASP A 33 16.33 1.56 -19.36
CA ASP A 33 16.46 2.71 -18.46
C ASP A 33 17.53 2.46 -17.38
N ASP A 34 17.65 1.21 -16.90
CA ASP A 34 18.71 0.75 -15.99
C ASP A 34 19.63 -0.26 -16.68
N VAL A 35 20.75 0.25 -17.19
CA VAL A 35 21.79 -0.55 -17.86
C VAL A 35 22.45 -1.54 -16.91
N ILE A 36 22.56 -1.23 -15.61
CA ILE A 36 23.23 -2.10 -14.64
C ILE A 36 22.38 -3.34 -14.37
N SER A 37 21.08 -3.15 -14.10
CA SER A 37 20.14 -4.26 -13.92
C SER A 37 20.01 -5.09 -15.19
N PHE A 38 19.99 -4.46 -16.37
CA PHE A 38 20.02 -5.16 -17.65
C PHE A 38 21.29 -6.00 -17.84
N GLY A 39 22.46 -5.44 -17.52
CA GLY A 39 23.74 -6.14 -17.62
C GLY A 39 23.81 -7.36 -16.70
N LYS A 40 23.29 -7.24 -15.47
CA LYS A 40 23.16 -8.39 -14.56
C LYS A 40 22.28 -9.48 -15.16
N LEU A 41 21.09 -9.13 -15.66
CA LEU A 41 20.17 -10.07 -16.30
C LEU A 41 20.83 -10.77 -17.49
N PHE A 42 21.57 -10.03 -18.32
CA PHE A 42 22.32 -10.56 -19.45
C PHE A 42 23.29 -11.66 -19.01
N PHE A 43 24.15 -11.40 -18.02
CA PHE A 43 25.13 -12.39 -17.55
C PHE A 43 24.50 -13.58 -16.83
N ASP A 44 23.40 -13.37 -16.10
CA ASP A 44 22.67 -14.45 -15.44
C ASP A 44 22.09 -15.44 -16.46
N ILE A 45 21.45 -14.92 -17.52
CA ILE A 45 20.89 -15.74 -18.61
C ILE A 45 22.01 -16.40 -19.43
N LEU A 46 23.11 -15.68 -19.68
CA LEU A 46 24.24 -16.23 -20.43
C LEU A 46 24.86 -17.41 -19.68
N SER A 47 25.04 -17.25 -18.36
CA SER A 47 25.56 -18.31 -17.48
C SER A 47 24.61 -19.52 -17.40
N PHE A 48 23.30 -19.30 -17.54
CA PHE A 48 22.30 -20.36 -17.59
C PHE A 48 22.45 -21.20 -18.87
N HIS A 49 22.45 -20.55 -20.04
CA HIS A 49 22.62 -21.24 -21.32
C HIS A 49 23.98 -21.94 -21.47
N GLN A 50 25.02 -21.43 -20.79
CA GLN A 50 26.34 -22.03 -20.80
C GLN A 50 26.47 -23.27 -19.90
N LYS A 51 25.55 -23.49 -18.94
CA LYS A 51 25.52 -24.71 -18.12
C LYS A 51 24.89 -25.90 -18.84
N ASP A 52 23.96 -25.63 -19.76
CA ASP A 52 23.22 -26.66 -20.48
C ASP A 52 23.93 -27.12 -21.77
N SER A 53 25.00 -26.43 -22.18
CA SER A 53 25.76 -26.69 -23.40
C SER A 53 27.25 -26.39 -23.21
N ASP A 54 28.12 -27.37 -23.50
CA ASP A 54 29.59 -27.20 -23.53
C ASP A 54 30.08 -26.25 -24.65
N LYS A 55 29.17 -25.65 -25.44
CA LYS A 55 29.50 -24.79 -26.59
C LYS A 55 29.37 -23.30 -26.25
N CYS A 56 30.19 -22.49 -26.91
CA CYS A 56 30.15 -21.03 -26.81
C CYS A 56 28.79 -20.50 -27.33
N VAL A 57 27.93 -20.06 -26.41
CA VAL A 57 26.58 -19.54 -26.69
C VAL A 57 26.59 -18.35 -27.67
N ILE A 58 27.64 -17.51 -27.60
CA ILE A 58 27.77 -16.32 -28.44
C ILE A 58 28.33 -16.65 -29.84
N GLY A 59 29.01 -17.80 -29.97
CA GLY A 59 29.66 -18.21 -31.22
C GLY A 59 28.76 -18.98 -32.19
N ASP A 60 27.63 -19.52 -31.73
CA ASP A 60 26.68 -20.27 -32.56
C ASP A 60 25.38 -19.47 -32.72
N ASN A 61 24.92 -19.29 -33.96
CA ASN A 61 23.73 -18.50 -34.26
C ASN A 61 22.48 -19.05 -33.59
N ILE A 62 22.32 -20.39 -33.56
CA ILE A 62 21.12 -21.01 -32.97
C ILE A 62 21.09 -20.80 -31.46
N SER A 63 22.22 -21.08 -30.81
CA SER A 63 22.39 -20.88 -29.36
C SER A 63 22.23 -19.41 -28.97
N TYR A 64 22.77 -18.50 -29.77
CA TYR A 64 22.66 -17.06 -29.56
C TYR A 64 21.22 -16.57 -29.73
N ASP A 65 20.49 -17.07 -30.73
CA ASP A 65 19.08 -16.71 -30.94
C ASP A 65 18.20 -17.18 -29.77
N MET A 66 18.42 -18.39 -29.25
CA MET A 66 17.73 -18.89 -28.06
C MET A 66 18.00 -18.03 -26.83
N PHE A 67 19.28 -17.70 -26.57
CA PHE A 67 19.69 -16.80 -25.51
C PHE A 67 19.03 -15.43 -25.64
N ARG A 68 19.03 -14.87 -26.86
CA ARG A 68 18.47 -13.55 -27.15
C ARG A 68 16.97 -13.51 -26.90
N MET A 69 16.26 -14.56 -27.31
CA MET A 69 14.82 -14.68 -27.06
C MET A 69 14.52 -14.70 -25.57
N ASP A 70 15.26 -15.47 -24.77
CA ASP A 70 15.05 -15.53 -23.32
C ASP A 70 15.35 -14.19 -22.65
N LEU A 71 16.45 -13.54 -23.03
CA LEU A 71 16.82 -12.20 -22.55
C LEU A 71 15.70 -11.18 -22.78
N GLN A 72 15.15 -11.13 -24.00
CA GLN A 72 14.08 -10.19 -24.35
C GLN A 72 12.79 -10.48 -23.57
N GLN A 73 12.42 -11.75 -23.40
CA GLN A 73 11.22 -12.13 -22.66
C GLN A 73 11.34 -11.76 -21.18
N ARG A 74 12.46 -12.11 -20.53
CA ARG A 74 12.67 -11.82 -19.11
C ARG A 74 12.79 -10.32 -18.84
N TYR A 75 13.46 -9.58 -19.72
CA TYR A 75 13.54 -8.13 -19.62
C TYR A 75 12.16 -7.47 -19.74
N LYS A 76 11.34 -7.88 -20.72
CA LYS A 76 9.96 -7.37 -20.87
C LYS A 76 9.10 -7.65 -19.64
N ASN A 77 9.25 -8.83 -19.03
CA ASN A 77 8.54 -9.18 -17.80
C ASN A 77 8.99 -8.35 -16.59
N MET A 78 10.29 -8.02 -16.51
CA MET A 78 10.85 -7.16 -15.46
C MET A 78 10.36 -5.72 -15.61
N SER A 79 10.41 -5.15 -16.82
CA SER A 79 9.87 -3.82 -17.14
C SER A 79 8.35 -3.73 -16.97
N SER A 80 7.62 -4.81 -17.28
CA SER A 80 6.16 -4.88 -17.05
C SER A 80 5.84 -4.94 -15.56
N LYS A 81 6.64 -5.66 -14.76
CA LYS A 81 6.51 -5.67 -13.29
C LYS A 81 6.80 -4.31 -12.67
N GLU A 82 7.80 -3.57 -13.15
CA GLU A 82 8.06 -2.20 -12.70
C GLU A 82 6.92 -1.24 -13.07
N ASN A 83 6.30 -1.39 -14.24
CA ASN A 83 5.10 -0.61 -14.60
C ASN A 83 3.87 -0.96 -13.75
N ILE A 84 3.70 -2.23 -13.36
CA ILE A 84 2.65 -2.65 -12.41
C ILE A 84 2.99 -2.19 -10.99
N MET A 85 4.27 -2.00 -10.69
CA MET A 85 4.80 -1.46 -9.44
C MET A 85 5.06 0.05 -9.50
N ARG A 86 4.34 0.80 -10.34
CA ARG A 86 3.92 2.14 -9.89
C ARG A 86 3.10 1.89 -8.64
N SER A 87 3.71 2.08 -7.47
CA SER A 87 3.02 2.08 -6.19
C SER A 87 1.76 2.92 -6.39
N ALA A 88 0.60 2.28 -6.41
CA ALA A 88 -0.66 2.96 -6.69
C ALA A 88 -0.70 4.17 -5.77
N SER A 89 -0.54 5.36 -6.35
CA SER A 89 -0.45 6.57 -5.56
C SER A 89 -1.73 6.65 -4.72
N PRO A 90 -1.73 7.28 -3.54
CA PRO A 90 -2.97 7.52 -2.82
C PRO A 90 -4.10 8.04 -3.73
N GLU A 91 -3.74 8.84 -4.73
CA GLU A 91 -4.57 9.33 -5.82
C GLU A 91 -5.10 8.22 -6.74
N ASP A 92 -4.29 7.25 -7.16
CA ASP A 92 -4.70 6.13 -8.01
C ASP A 92 -5.67 5.20 -7.26
N ILE A 93 -5.38 4.95 -5.98
CA ILE A 93 -6.26 4.15 -5.10
C ILE A 93 -7.59 4.88 -4.92
N ALA A 94 -7.56 6.19 -4.66
CA ALA A 94 -8.76 7.01 -4.53
C ALA A 94 -9.56 7.07 -5.84
N ALA A 95 -8.90 7.29 -6.97
CA ALA A 95 -9.51 7.30 -8.30
C ALA A 95 -10.20 5.96 -8.60
N THR A 96 -9.52 4.85 -8.32
CA THR A 96 -10.09 3.50 -8.49
C THR A 96 -11.34 3.31 -7.64
N LYS A 97 -11.33 3.78 -6.38
CA LYS A 97 -12.51 3.72 -5.49
C LYS A 97 -13.67 4.56 -6.01
N ILE A 98 -13.41 5.79 -6.44
CA ILE A 98 -14.43 6.70 -6.99
C ILE A 98 -15.02 6.12 -8.27
N GLN A 99 -14.18 5.64 -9.18
CA GLN A 99 -14.61 5.02 -10.43
C GLN A 99 -15.46 3.77 -10.18
N ALA A 100 -15.03 2.89 -9.27
CA ALA A 100 -15.78 1.69 -8.91
C ALA A 100 -17.15 2.04 -8.31
N ALA A 101 -17.20 3.01 -7.39
CA ALA A 101 -18.45 3.48 -6.79
C ALA A 101 -19.40 4.07 -7.83
N PHE A 102 -18.89 4.90 -8.73
CA PHE A 102 -19.67 5.55 -9.79
C PHE A 102 -20.19 4.56 -10.83
N ARG A 103 -19.35 3.63 -11.32
CA ARG A 103 -19.80 2.54 -12.20
C ARG A 103 -20.90 1.72 -11.54
N GLY A 104 -20.73 1.39 -10.26
CA GLY A 104 -21.77 0.72 -9.48
C GLY A 104 -23.06 1.55 -9.35
N HIS A 105 -22.95 2.87 -9.16
CA HIS A 105 -24.11 3.76 -9.10
C HIS A 105 -24.87 3.79 -10.43
N GLN A 106 -24.17 3.89 -11.57
CA GLN A 106 -24.82 3.85 -12.89
C GLN A 106 -25.61 2.56 -13.10
N VAL A 107 -25.04 1.41 -12.75
CA VAL A 107 -25.71 0.11 -12.85
C VAL A 107 -26.95 0.06 -11.95
N ARG A 108 -26.88 0.65 -10.75
CA ARG A 108 -28.02 0.70 -9.82
C ARG A 108 -29.12 1.65 -10.27
N MET A 109 -28.77 2.76 -10.94
CA MET A 109 -29.74 3.75 -11.44
C MET A 109 -30.42 3.31 -12.73
N HIS A 110 -29.72 2.53 -13.56
CA HIS A 110 -30.22 2.08 -14.87
C HIS A 110 -30.02 0.57 -15.06
N PRO A 111 -30.63 -0.27 -14.20
CA PRO A 111 -30.41 -1.72 -14.23
C PRO A 111 -30.87 -2.36 -15.56
N GLU A 112 -31.94 -1.82 -16.17
CA GLU A 112 -32.48 -2.24 -17.46
C GLU A 112 -31.45 -2.12 -18.59
N LYS A 113 -30.64 -1.05 -18.59
CA LYS A 113 -29.58 -0.83 -19.60
C LYS A 113 -28.50 -1.91 -19.54
N TYR A 114 -28.31 -2.55 -18.39
CA TYR A 114 -27.32 -3.60 -18.17
C TYR A 114 -27.94 -4.99 -18.07
N GLY A 115 -29.22 -5.15 -18.43
CA GLY A 115 -29.91 -6.45 -18.42
C GLY A 115 -30.11 -7.02 -17.01
N ILE A 116 -30.16 -6.17 -15.98
CA ILE A 116 -30.34 -6.57 -14.59
C ILE A 116 -31.79 -6.28 -14.18
N ASP A 117 -32.43 -7.24 -13.53
CA ASP A 117 -33.76 -7.07 -12.95
C ASP A 117 -33.72 -6.03 -11.81
N ALA A 118 -34.60 -5.02 -11.89
CA ALA A 118 -34.69 -3.92 -10.91
C ALA A 118 -35.00 -4.42 -9.48
N GLU A 119 -35.68 -5.56 -9.35
CA GLU A 119 -35.95 -6.25 -8.08
C GLU A 119 -34.63 -6.69 -7.39
N LEU A 120 -33.65 -7.13 -8.19
CA LEU A 120 -32.37 -7.67 -7.75
C LEU A 120 -31.41 -6.56 -7.26
N VAL A 121 -31.57 -5.35 -7.80
CA VAL A 121 -30.78 -4.16 -7.48
C VAL A 121 -31.24 -3.48 -6.18
N ARG A 122 -32.53 -3.60 -5.84
CA ARG A 122 -33.13 -2.97 -4.65
C ARG A 122 -33.00 -3.76 -3.35
N ARG A 123 -32.38 -4.94 -3.35
CA ARG A 123 -32.21 -5.74 -2.13
C ARG A 123 -31.46 -4.95 -1.06
N ARG A 124 -32.18 -4.56 0.00
CA ARG A 124 -31.63 -3.83 1.14
C ARG A 124 -30.76 -4.78 1.95
N SER A 125 -29.79 -4.22 2.67
CA SER A 125 -28.99 -4.99 3.64
C SER A 125 -29.84 -5.74 4.65
N SER A 126 -31.07 -5.26 4.94
CA SER A 126 -32.07 -5.94 5.79
C SER A 126 -32.53 -7.28 5.23
N ASP A 127 -32.57 -7.45 3.91
CA ASP A 127 -33.08 -8.67 3.27
C ASP A 127 -32.08 -9.84 3.39
N ARG A 128 -30.84 -9.57 3.83
CA ARG A 128 -29.84 -10.60 4.15
C ARG A 128 -30.04 -11.25 5.52
N LEU A 129 -30.87 -10.68 6.41
CA LEU A 129 -31.10 -11.28 7.73
C LEU A 129 -32.04 -12.49 7.68
N ALA A 130 -32.87 -12.61 6.63
CA ALA A 130 -33.83 -13.71 6.51
C ALA A 130 -33.23 -15.02 6.00
N SER A 131 -32.07 -14.98 5.32
CA SER A 131 -31.38 -16.20 4.90
C SER A 131 -30.29 -16.56 5.92
N LEU A 132 -30.67 -17.27 6.98
CA LEU A 132 -29.76 -18.03 7.85
C LEU A 132 -29.21 -19.26 7.09
N ASP A 133 -28.75 -19.07 5.86
CA ASP A 133 -28.06 -20.08 5.08
C ASP A 133 -26.59 -20.04 5.44
N PHE A 134 -26.22 -20.84 6.45
CA PHE A 134 -24.85 -21.05 6.93
C PHE A 134 -23.86 -21.51 5.84
N LYS A 135 -24.33 -21.83 4.63
CA LYS A 135 -23.50 -22.19 3.47
C LYS A 135 -22.81 -21.01 2.79
N LYS A 136 -23.32 -19.77 2.91
CA LYS A 136 -22.74 -18.62 2.18
C LYS A 136 -21.49 -18.02 2.81
N ASP A 137 -21.24 -18.27 4.09
CA ASP A 137 -20.05 -17.75 4.79
C ASP A 137 -18.75 -18.45 4.40
N GLN A 138 -18.80 -19.69 3.88
CA GLN A 138 -17.61 -20.35 3.34
C GLN A 138 -16.99 -19.59 2.16
N LYS A 139 -17.80 -18.91 1.33
CA LYS A 139 -17.31 -18.28 0.10
C LYS A 139 -16.73 -16.87 0.30
N ARG A 140 -16.97 -16.24 1.45
CA ARG A 140 -16.49 -14.86 1.71
C ARG A 140 -15.08 -14.80 2.31
N HIS A 141 -14.52 -15.94 2.74
CA HIS A 141 -13.12 -16.05 3.16
C HIS A 141 -12.16 -16.38 2.00
N SER A 142 -12.68 -16.58 0.78
CA SER A 142 -11.87 -16.79 -0.42
C SER A 142 -11.60 -15.48 -1.18
N ILE A 143 -11.14 -14.45 -0.47
CA ILE A 143 -10.42 -13.33 -1.08
C ILE A 143 -9.11 -13.22 -0.30
N GLY A 144 -8.10 -13.91 -0.79
CA GLY A 144 -6.75 -13.91 -0.21
C GLY A 144 -6.30 -15.26 0.36
N GLY A 145 -6.27 -16.32 -0.44
CA GLY A 145 -5.12 -17.22 -0.57
C GLY A 145 -4.44 -17.89 0.64
N TYR A 146 -5.01 -17.91 1.86
CA TYR A 146 -4.55 -18.80 2.92
C TYR A 146 -5.71 -19.68 3.39
N SER A 147 -5.80 -20.88 2.81
CA SER A 147 -6.58 -21.97 3.39
C SER A 147 -5.79 -22.50 4.58
N LEU A 148 -5.91 -21.84 5.73
CA LEU A 148 -5.50 -22.45 6.99
C LEU A 148 -6.59 -23.45 7.34
N GLU A 149 -6.30 -24.72 7.10
CA GLU A 149 -6.99 -25.90 7.62
C GLU A 149 -7.09 -25.79 9.15
N HIS A 150 -8.00 -24.97 9.64
CA HIS A 150 -8.51 -25.05 11.00
C HIS A 150 -9.96 -25.41 10.83
N SER A 151 -10.28 -26.65 11.18
CA SER A 151 -11.64 -27.09 11.46
C SER A 151 -12.26 -26.06 12.40
N GLN A 152 -13.01 -25.10 11.86
CA GLN A 152 -13.69 -24.10 12.67
C GLN A 152 -14.83 -24.82 13.36
N THR A 153 -14.54 -25.31 14.57
CA THR A 153 -15.57 -25.84 15.43
C THR A 153 -16.62 -24.74 15.70
N PRO A 154 -17.89 -25.09 15.94
CA PRO A 154 -18.90 -24.13 16.37
C PRO A 154 -18.42 -23.25 17.54
N GLU A 155 -17.60 -23.81 18.41
CA GLU A 155 -16.95 -23.17 19.56
C GLU A 155 -15.94 -22.10 19.13
N ASP A 156 -15.06 -22.37 18.16
CA ASP A 156 -14.09 -21.38 17.64
C ASP A 156 -14.79 -20.18 16.99
N ARG A 157 -15.91 -20.43 16.31
CA ARG A 157 -16.71 -19.37 15.70
C ARG A 157 -17.40 -18.53 16.76
N ALA A 158 -17.96 -19.15 17.79
CA ALA A 158 -18.56 -18.45 18.93
C ALA A 158 -17.51 -17.62 19.68
N ALA A 159 -16.34 -18.19 19.94
CA ALA A 159 -15.21 -17.50 20.56
C ALA A 159 -14.77 -16.29 19.74
N THR A 160 -14.61 -16.44 18.43
CA THR A 160 -14.24 -15.33 17.53
C THR A 160 -15.27 -14.21 17.58
N LYS A 161 -16.57 -14.53 17.61
CA LYS A 161 -17.65 -13.54 17.71
C LYS A 161 -17.60 -12.77 19.02
N ILE A 162 -17.48 -13.49 20.15
CA ILE A 162 -17.37 -12.89 21.48
C ILE A 162 -16.13 -11.99 21.56
N GLN A 163 -14.98 -12.46 21.07
CA GLN A 163 -13.75 -11.67 21.05
C GLN A 163 -13.89 -10.40 20.21
N ALA A 164 -14.51 -10.48 19.04
CA ALA A 164 -14.73 -9.32 18.17
C ALA A 164 -15.66 -8.29 18.84
N GLU A 165 -16.72 -8.73 19.51
CA GLU A 165 -17.63 -7.86 20.24
C GLU A 165 -16.93 -7.15 21.41
N ILE A 166 -16.14 -7.88 22.20
CA ILE A 166 -15.38 -7.31 23.33
C ILE A 166 -14.35 -6.29 22.84
N ARG A 167 -13.55 -6.64 21.82
CA ARG A 167 -12.57 -5.72 21.22
C ARG A 167 -13.26 -4.45 20.71
N GLY A 168 -14.40 -4.60 20.05
CA GLY A 168 -15.21 -3.48 19.56
C GLY A 168 -15.76 -2.61 20.71
N PHE A 169 -16.24 -3.24 21.79
CA PHE A 169 -16.74 -2.52 22.97
C PHE A 169 -15.64 -1.69 23.63
N LEU A 170 -14.46 -2.29 23.85
CA LEU A 170 -13.30 -1.61 24.41
C LEU A 170 -12.87 -0.41 23.56
N ALA A 171 -12.79 -0.58 22.24
CA ALA A 171 -12.45 0.51 21.33
C ALA A 171 -13.46 1.66 21.41
N ARG A 172 -14.77 1.36 21.40
CA ARG A 172 -15.83 2.38 21.53
C ARG A 172 -15.75 3.11 22.87
N LYS A 173 -15.53 2.39 23.97
CA LYS A 173 -15.39 2.97 25.32
C LYS A 173 -14.19 3.92 25.39
N ASN A 174 -13.06 3.55 24.79
CA ASN A 174 -11.88 4.42 24.75
C ASN A 174 -12.15 5.70 23.93
N VAL A 175 -12.72 5.56 22.73
CA VAL A 175 -13.08 6.73 21.91
C VAL A 175 -14.06 7.66 22.62
N GLN A 176 -15.04 7.10 23.34
CA GLN A 176 -15.99 7.88 24.13
C GLN A 176 -15.30 8.67 25.25
N ALA A 177 -14.41 8.02 26.03
CA ALA A 177 -13.65 8.69 27.08
C ALA A 177 -12.76 9.83 26.53
N MET A 178 -12.10 9.60 25.39
CA MET A 178 -11.31 10.63 24.70
C MET A 178 -12.17 11.82 24.25
N ARG A 179 -13.38 11.57 23.72
CA ARG A 179 -14.33 12.63 23.35
C ARG A 179 -14.75 13.45 24.55
N GLU A 180 -15.13 12.81 25.66
CA GLU A 180 -15.52 13.51 26.88
C GLU A 180 -14.40 14.38 27.46
N GLN A 181 -13.15 13.90 27.43
CA GLN A 181 -12.00 14.71 27.85
C GLN A 181 -11.80 15.93 26.94
N ASN A 182 -11.89 15.74 25.62
CA ASN A 182 -11.77 16.83 24.66
C ASN A 182 -12.90 17.85 24.80
N ASP A 183 -14.14 17.41 24.97
CA ASP A 183 -15.31 18.28 25.14
C ASP A 183 -15.21 19.09 26.44
N ASN A 184 -14.76 18.45 27.54
CA ASN A 184 -14.50 19.13 28.81
C ASN A 184 -13.38 20.17 28.69
N ALA A 185 -12.28 19.84 28.01
CA ALA A 185 -11.18 20.77 27.77
C ALA A 185 -11.64 21.95 26.89
N ALA A 186 -12.37 21.67 25.81
CA ALA A 186 -12.92 22.69 24.93
C ALA A 186 -13.86 23.63 25.68
N THR A 187 -14.74 23.10 26.53
CA THR A 187 -15.66 23.90 27.36
C THR A 187 -14.89 24.84 28.31
N LYS A 188 -13.82 24.35 28.95
CA LYS A 188 -12.97 25.18 29.84
C LYS A 188 -12.27 26.30 29.08
N ILE A 189 -11.73 26.01 27.90
CA ILE A 189 -11.07 27.02 27.04
C ILE A 189 -12.10 28.07 26.59
N GLN A 190 -13.26 27.62 26.09
CA GLN A 190 -14.34 28.50 25.66
C GLN A 190 -14.82 29.41 26.78
N ALA A 191 -14.98 28.89 28.00
CA ALA A 191 -15.37 29.68 29.17
C ALA A 191 -14.32 30.77 29.51
N HIS A 192 -13.04 30.43 29.49
CA HIS A 192 -11.95 31.39 29.73
C HIS A 192 -11.93 32.50 28.67
N VAL A 193 -12.04 32.14 27.39
CA VAL A 193 -12.06 33.10 26.29
C VAL A 193 -13.29 34.01 26.37
N ARG A 194 -14.49 33.44 26.58
CA ARG A 194 -15.72 34.23 26.76
C ARG A 194 -15.60 35.19 27.94
N GLY A 195 -15.09 34.73 29.07
CA GLY A 195 -14.87 35.57 30.26
C GLY A 195 -13.84 36.68 30.01
N PHE A 196 -12.74 36.38 29.32
CA PHE A 196 -11.74 37.39 28.94
C PHE A 196 -12.34 38.46 28.02
N LEU A 197 -13.10 38.05 27.00
CA LEU A 197 -13.77 38.98 26.09
C LEU A 197 -14.79 39.86 26.82
N ALA A 198 -15.57 39.30 27.75
CA ALA A 198 -16.51 40.06 28.57
C ALA A 198 -15.80 41.12 29.43
N ARG A 199 -14.73 40.74 30.15
CA ARG A 199 -13.93 41.67 30.95
C ARG A 199 -13.28 42.76 30.09
N LYS A 200 -12.79 42.41 28.90
CA LYS A 200 -12.20 43.37 27.95
C LYS A 200 -13.23 44.39 27.44
N ARG A 201 -14.48 43.98 27.20
CA ARG A 201 -15.58 44.89 26.80
C ARG A 201 -15.94 45.85 27.93
N LEU A 202 -16.20 45.32 29.13
CA LEU A 202 -16.56 46.11 30.30
C LEU A 202 -15.44 47.08 30.74
N GLY A 203 -14.16 46.69 30.56
CA GLY A 203 -13.03 47.58 30.78
C GLY A 203 -12.93 48.72 29.76
N LYS A 204 -13.36 48.52 28.51
CA LYS A 204 -13.47 49.61 27.51
C LYS A 204 -14.64 50.55 27.79
N GLU A 205 -15.74 50.03 28.34
CA GLU A 205 -16.95 50.78 28.70
C GLU A 205 -16.82 51.50 30.06
N GLY A 206 -15.69 51.35 30.77
CA GLY A 206 -15.42 52.03 32.04
C GLY A 206 -16.19 51.47 33.24
N LEU A 207 -16.84 50.31 33.10
CA LEU A 207 -17.71 49.70 34.12
C LEU A 207 -16.96 48.78 35.11
N ILE A 208 -15.63 48.64 34.99
CA ILE A 208 -14.79 47.83 35.90
C ILE A 208 -13.56 48.63 36.35
N SER A 209 -13.42 48.83 37.67
CA SER A 209 -12.24 49.39 38.31
C SER A 209 -11.06 48.40 38.27
N PRO A 210 -9.81 48.84 38.05
CA PRO A 210 -8.67 47.94 38.09
C PRO A 210 -8.40 47.52 39.54
N SER A 211 -8.21 46.21 39.71
CA SER A 211 -7.54 45.53 40.82
C SER A 211 -8.43 44.78 41.82
N ARG A 212 -8.24 43.46 41.81
CA ARG A 212 -8.09 42.66 43.02
C ARG A 212 -7.14 41.53 42.73
N SER A 213 -5.88 41.75 43.08
CA SER A 213 -4.83 40.74 43.21
C SER A 213 -5.37 39.56 43.99
N HIS A 214 -5.46 38.39 43.36
CA HIS A 214 -5.89 37.17 44.02
C HIS A 214 -4.74 36.71 44.92
N SER A 215 -4.87 36.95 46.23
CA SER A 215 -3.96 36.37 47.23
C SER A 215 -4.03 34.85 47.13
N SER A 216 -2.89 34.22 46.87
CA SER A 216 -2.70 32.78 46.85
C SER A 216 -2.84 32.22 48.27
N LEU A 217 -4.06 31.80 48.65
CA LEU A 217 -4.26 30.90 49.79
C LEU A 217 -3.93 29.48 49.34
N GLN A 218 -2.69 29.08 49.62
CA GLN A 218 -2.19 27.73 49.43
C GLN A 218 -2.84 26.83 50.50
N SER A 219 -3.95 26.17 50.17
CA SER A 219 -4.49 25.12 51.03
C SER A 219 -3.67 23.86 50.82
N HIS A 220 -2.70 23.65 51.71
CA HIS A 220 -2.14 22.33 51.99
C HIS A 220 -3.30 21.38 52.31
N ARG A 221 -3.54 20.38 51.47
CA ARG A 221 -4.29 19.17 51.85
C ARG A 221 -3.30 18.03 51.84
N SER A 222 -2.82 17.75 53.04
CA SER A 222 -2.22 16.49 53.44
C SER A 222 -3.32 15.43 53.58
N ASP A 223 -2.87 14.17 53.60
CA ASP A 223 -3.55 12.97 54.11
C ASP A 223 -4.56 12.31 53.15
N ASP A 224 -4.62 11.00 52.97
CA ASP A 224 -3.82 9.85 53.43
C ASP A 224 -4.35 8.61 52.67
N ASN A 225 -3.48 7.59 52.55
CA ASN A 225 -3.73 6.17 52.18
C ASN A 225 -4.33 5.82 50.80
#